data_AF-A0A4Y7ZKZ4-F1
#
_entry.id   AF-A0A4Y7ZKZ4-F1
#
_cell.length_a   1.000
_cell.length_b   1.000
_cell.length_c   1.000
_cell.angle_alpha   90.00
_cell.angle_beta   90.00
_cell.angle_gamma   90.00
#
_symmetry.space_group_name_H-M   'P 1'
#
loop_
_entity.id
_entity.type
_entity.pdbx_description
1 polymer ?
#
loop_
_entity_poly.entity_id
_entity_poly.type
_entity_poly.pdbx_seq_one_letter_code
_entity_poly.pdbx_strand_id
1 'polypeptide(L)'
;MNNIKAKLEQIFEFEKELNILLDEEDYESFKQQQDLFAAQLKDFLKKYSQAELNEEITQLKRLDDLVEKLRERADIDAKKLKAQSLKMQRNKSKINAYK
;
A
#
# COMPACT_ATOMS: atom_id res chain seq x y z
N MET A 1 -8.95 15.31 -0.41
CA MET A 1 -8.34 13.96 -0.29
C MET A 1 -8.71 13.00 -1.42
N ASN A 2 -9.98 12.76 -1.79
CA ASN A 2 -10.34 11.75 -2.82
C ASN A 2 -9.90 12.00 -4.29
N ASN A 3 -9.36 13.18 -4.64
CA ASN A 3 -9.15 13.54 -6.06
C ASN A 3 -7.74 13.20 -6.59
N ILE A 4 -6.69 13.25 -5.75
CA ILE A 4 -5.31 12.98 -6.19
C ILE A 4 -5.12 11.50 -6.55
N LYS A 5 -5.55 10.60 -5.65
CA LYS A 5 -5.44 9.15 -5.84
C LYS A 5 -6.16 8.66 -7.10
N ALA A 6 -7.42 9.04 -7.27
CA ALA A 6 -8.20 8.66 -8.45
C ALA A 6 -7.58 9.17 -9.75
N LYS A 7 -6.95 10.36 -9.72
CA LYS A 7 -6.24 10.91 -10.87
C LYS A 7 -4.91 10.20 -11.16
N LEU A 8 -4.18 9.78 -10.13
CA LEU A 8 -2.99 8.95 -10.31
C LEU A 8 -3.34 7.57 -10.88
N GLU A 9 -4.39 6.92 -10.38
CA GLU A 9 -4.87 5.64 -10.91
C GLU A 9 -5.24 5.78 -12.40
N GLN A 10 -5.95 6.84 -12.78
CA GLN A 10 -6.24 7.11 -14.18
C GLN A 10 -4.97 7.26 -15.02
N ILE A 11 -3.97 8.02 -14.56
CA ILE A 11 -2.69 8.19 -15.26
C ILE A 11 -1.96 6.85 -15.41
N PHE A 12 -1.98 5.98 -14.39
CA PHE A 12 -1.35 4.66 -14.47
C PHE A 12 -2.07 3.71 -15.43
N GLU A 13 -3.40 3.78 -15.54
CA GLU A 13 -4.11 2.99 -16.55
C GLU A 13 -3.74 3.43 -17.98
N PHE A 14 -3.62 4.73 -18.24
CA PHE A 14 -3.12 5.22 -19.53
C PHE A 14 -1.72 4.70 -19.86
N GLU A 15 -0.82 4.62 -18.86
CA GLU A 15 0.52 4.09 -19.06
C GLU A 15 0.49 2.61 -19.46
N LYS A 16 -0.37 1.81 -18.84
CA LYS A 16 -0.57 0.41 -19.23
C LYS A 16 -1.15 0.29 -20.64
N GLU A 17 -2.17 1.07 -20.97
CA GLU A 17 -2.80 1.08 -22.30
C GLU A 17 -1.77 1.44 -23.38
N LEU A 18 -0.91 2.42 -23.12
CA LEU A 18 0.17 2.80 -24.04
C LEU A 18 1.17 1.65 -24.26
N ASN A 19 1.55 0.92 -23.22
CA ASN A 19 2.44 -0.24 -23.36
C ASN A 19 1.77 -1.35 -24.18
N ILE A 20 0.48 -1.62 -23.96
CA ILE A 20 -0.27 -2.61 -24.75
C ILE A 20 -0.28 -2.21 -26.23
N LEU A 21 -0.56 -0.95 -26.55
CA LEU A 21 -0.57 -0.47 -27.93
C LEU A 21 0.81 -0.55 -28.61
N LEU A 22 1.90 -0.40 -27.84
CA LEU A 22 3.25 -0.64 -28.35
C LEU A 22 3.51 -2.11 -28.63
N ASP A 23 3.08 -3.00 -27.73
CA ASP A 23 3.23 -4.45 -27.88
C ASP A 23 2.39 -4.99 -29.05
N GLU A 24 1.24 -4.36 -29.33
CA GLU A 24 0.34 -4.68 -30.45
C GLU A 24 0.74 -3.99 -31.76
N GLU A 25 1.80 -3.17 -31.76
CA GLU A 25 2.27 -2.37 -32.91
C GLU A 25 1.19 -1.41 -33.49
N ASP A 26 0.17 -1.05 -32.71
CA ASP A 26 -0.87 -0.08 -33.11
C ASP A 26 -0.39 1.36 -32.86
N TYR A 27 0.46 1.83 -33.76
CA TYR A 27 1.11 3.14 -33.65
C TYR A 27 0.15 4.34 -33.78
N GLU A 28 -0.95 4.21 -34.53
CA GLU A 28 -1.91 5.32 -34.68
C GLU A 28 -2.68 5.54 -33.38
N SER A 29 -3.22 4.46 -32.80
CA SER A 29 -3.90 4.51 -31.51
C SER A 29 -2.92 4.93 -30.42
N PHE A 30 -1.69 4.40 -30.43
CA PHE A 30 -0.65 4.80 -29.50
C PHE A 30 -0.41 6.31 -29.54
N LYS A 31 -0.29 6.89 -30.74
CA LYS A 31 0.00 8.33 -30.87
C LYS A 31 -1.13 9.19 -30.30
N GLN A 32 -2.39 8.81 -30.55
CA GLN A 32 -3.55 9.51 -30.00
C GLN A 32 -3.60 9.42 -28.47
N GLN A 33 -3.40 8.22 -27.92
CA GLN A 33 -3.40 8.02 -26.47
C GLN A 33 -2.22 8.71 -25.79
N GLN A 34 -1.06 8.79 -26.45
CA GLN A 34 0.13 9.45 -25.93
C GLN A 34 -0.12 10.95 -25.74
N ASP A 35 -0.77 11.60 -26.70
CA ASP A 35 -1.06 13.03 -26.63
C ASP A 35 -2.10 13.32 -25.53
N LEU A 36 -3.10 12.45 -25.36
CA LEU A 36 -4.06 12.53 -24.25
C LEU A 36 -3.39 12.34 -22.88
N PHE A 37 -2.52 11.34 -22.76
CA PHE A 37 -1.74 11.09 -21.54
C PHE A 37 -0.87 12.29 -21.18
N ALA A 38 -0.16 12.87 -22.16
CA ALA A 38 0.68 14.04 -21.94
C ALA A 38 -0.13 15.26 -21.47
N ALA A 39 -1.33 15.48 -22.03
CA ALA A 39 -2.23 16.54 -21.59
C ALA A 39 -2.69 16.34 -20.14
N GLN A 40 -3.08 15.10 -19.78
CA GLN A 40 -3.52 14.79 -18.42
C GLN A 40 -2.39 14.92 -17.39
N LEU A 41 -1.18 14.47 -17.72
CA LEU A 41 0.01 14.65 -16.88
C LEU A 41 0.32 16.12 -16.64
N LYS A 42 0.28 16.93 -17.70
CA LYS A 42 0.54 18.37 -17.61
C LYS A 42 -0.49 19.06 -16.71
N ASP A 43 -1.76 18.72 -16.86
CA ASP A 43 -2.83 19.28 -16.03
C ASP A 43 -2.71 18.81 -14.58
N PHE A 44 -2.33 17.56 -14.34
CA PHE A 44 -2.10 17.03 -13.00
C PHE A 44 -0.96 17.78 -12.29
N LEU A 45 0.19 17.93 -12.95
CA LEU A 45 1.36 18.61 -12.40
C LEU A 45 1.17 20.12 -12.23
N LYS A 46 0.25 20.74 -12.99
CA LYS A 46 -0.16 22.13 -12.76
C LYS A 46 -1.09 22.28 -11.57
N LYS A 47 -1.95 21.27 -11.35
CA LYS A 47 -2.99 21.31 -10.33
C LYS A 47 -2.48 20.97 -8.94
N TYR A 48 -1.49 20.10 -8.84
CA TYR A 48 -0.91 19.65 -7.59
C TYR A 48 0.55 20.05 -7.51
N SER A 49 0.90 20.84 -6.50
CA SER A 49 2.27 21.19 -6.21
C SER A 49 3.05 19.97 -5.74
N GLN A 50 4.37 20.01 -5.94
CA GLN A 50 5.26 18.97 -5.43
C GLN A 50 5.15 18.81 -3.91
N ALA A 51 4.87 19.90 -3.19
CA ALA A 51 4.67 19.87 -1.74
C ALA A 51 3.43 19.05 -1.34
N GLU A 52 2.30 19.26 -2.02
CA GLU A 52 1.05 18.52 -1.77
C GLU A 52 1.21 17.02 -2.09
N LEU A 53 1.91 16.69 -3.19
CA LEU A 53 2.19 15.30 -3.56
C LEU A 53 3.14 14.62 -2.54
N ASN A 54 4.16 15.34 -2.08
CA ASN A 54 5.10 14.83 -1.09
C ASN A 54 4.47 14.66 0.30
N GLU A 55 3.51 15.51 0.65
CA GLU A 55 2.78 15.39 1.92
C GLU A 55 1.98 14.08 1.95
N GLU A 56 1.25 13.76 0.88
CA GLU A 56 0.52 12.50 0.75
C GLU A 56 1.45 11.28 0.84
N ILE A 57 2.61 11.32 0.16
CA ILE A 57 3.63 10.27 0.26
C ILE A 57 4.15 10.11 1.70
N THR A 58 4.37 11.23 2.40
CA THR A 58 4.85 11.22 3.79
C THR A 58 3.81 10.66 4.74
N GLN A 59 2.53 11.03 4.56
CA GLN A 59 1.42 10.49 5.34
C GLN A 59 1.27 8.98 5.13
N LEU A 60 1.41 8.50 3.89
CA LEU A 60 1.36 7.07 3.58
C LEU A 60 2.53 6.30 4.21
N LYS A 61 3.77 6.81 4.13
CA LYS A 61 4.92 6.19 4.81
C LYS A 61 4.73 6.10 6.33
N ARG A 62 4.20 7.17 6.94
CA ARG A 62 3.88 7.17 8.37
C ARG A 62 2.83 6.13 8.73
N LEU A 63 1.85 5.90 7.85
CA LEU A 63 0.83 4.87 8.05
C LEU A 63 1.46 3.47 7.98
N ASP A 64 2.37 3.23 7.03
CA ASP A 64 3.09 1.97 6.88
C ASP A 64 3.93 1.65 8.13
N ASP A 65 4.71 2.62 8.61
CA ASP A 65 5.47 2.51 9.86
C ASP A 65 4.58 2.18 11.07
N LEU A 66 3.36 2.74 11.11
CA LEU A 66 2.40 2.46 12.17
C LEU A 66 1.85 1.03 12.07
N VAL A 67 1.58 0.54 10.87
CA VAL A 67 1.13 -0.84 10.63
C VAL A 67 2.23 -1.83 11.03
N GLU A 68 3.48 -1.57 10.69
CA GLU A 68 4.61 -2.41 11.13
C GLU A 68 4.72 -2.47 12.64
N LYS A 69 4.70 -1.32 13.32
CA LYS A 69 4.74 -1.27 14.80
C LYS A 69 3.58 -2.02 15.45
N LEU A 70 2.39 -1.94 14.85
CA LEU A 70 1.22 -2.69 15.34
C LEU A 70 1.40 -4.19 15.15
N ARG A 71 1.97 -4.63 14.03
CA ARG A 71 2.31 -6.06 13.79
C ARG A 71 3.32 -6.57 14.80
N GLU A 72 4.41 -5.84 15.03
CA GLU A 72 5.42 -6.19 16.03
C GLU A 72 4.80 -6.34 17.43
N ARG A 73 3.93 -5.40 17.81
CA ARG A 73 3.24 -5.45 19.10
C ARG A 73 2.30 -6.65 19.20
N ALA A 74 1.52 -6.92 18.15
CA ALA A 74 0.65 -8.08 18.08
C ALA A 74 1.44 -9.39 18.23
N ASP A 75 2.61 -9.50 17.59
CA ASP A 75 3.49 -10.66 17.70
C ASP A 75 4.06 -10.84 19.11
N ILE A 76 4.47 -9.74 19.75
CA ILE A 76 4.93 -9.75 21.15
C ILE A 76 3.83 -10.27 22.07
N ASP A 77 2.62 -9.75 21.92
CA ASP A 77 1.49 -10.12 22.78
C ASP A 77 1.01 -11.55 22.51
N ALA A 78 1.03 -12.01 21.24
CA ALA A 78 0.79 -13.40 20.89
C ALA A 78 1.82 -14.35 21.53
N LYS A 79 3.11 -13.99 21.52
CA LYS A 79 4.17 -14.75 22.19
C LYS A 79 3.95 -14.81 23.71
N LYS A 80 3.56 -13.69 24.34
CA LYS A 80 3.24 -13.65 25.79
C LYS A 80 2.06 -14.55 26.13
N LEU A 81 0.97 -14.48 25.37
CA LEU A 81 -0.21 -15.32 25.58
C LEU A 81 0.12 -16.81 25.43
N LYS A 82 0.92 -17.17 24.43
CA LYS A 82 1.40 -18.55 24.25
C LYS A 82 2.24 -19.02 25.44
N ALA A 83 3.16 -18.19 25.93
CA ALA A 83 3.98 -18.52 27.10
C ALA A 83 3.14 -18.68 28.38
N GLN A 84 2.15 -17.81 28.58
CA GLN A 84 1.21 -17.91 29.71
C GLN A 84 0.38 -19.20 29.63
N SER A 85 -0.17 -19.53 28.45
CA SER A 85 -0.92 -20.76 28.22
C SER A 85 -0.09 -22.01 28.54
N LEU A 86 1.16 -22.07 28.05
CA LEU A 86 2.09 -23.18 28.36
C LEU A 86 2.39 -23.28 29.86
N LYS A 87 2.57 -22.15 30.55
CA LYS A 87 2.78 -22.12 32.01
C LYS A 87 1.56 -22.65 32.76
N MET A 88 0.34 -22.28 32.34
CA MET A 88 -0.89 -22.78 32.93
C MET A 88 -1.07 -24.29 32.70
N GLN A 89 -0.78 -24.80 31.50
CA GLN A 89 -0.81 -26.24 31.22
C GLN A 89 0.18 -27.02 32.10
N ARG A 90 1.41 -26.52 32.26
CA ARG A 90 2.42 -27.13 33.14
C ARG A 90 2.02 -27.11 34.62
N ASN A 91 1.38 -26.04 35.07
CA ASN A 91 0.87 -25.97 36.44
C ASN A 91 -0.28 -26.96 36.64
N LYS A 92 -1.18 -27.11 35.67
CA LYS A 92 -2.26 -28.09 35.72
C LYS A 92 -1.73 -29.53 35.76
N SER A 93 -0.72 -29.86 34.96
CA SER A 93 -0.11 -31.20 34.99
C SER A 93 0.60 -31.50 36.31
N LYS A 94 1.31 -30.51 36.89
CA LYS A 94 1.90 -30.64 38.23
C LYS A 94 0.84 -30.91 39.29
N ILE A 95 -0.21 -30.10 39.36
CA ILE A 95 -1.29 -30.27 40.34
C ILE A 95 -1.94 -31.65 40.24
N ASN A 96 -2.13 -32.17 39.01
CA ASN A 96 -2.68 -33.50 38.80
C ASN A 96 -1.72 -34.63 39.18
N ALA A 97 -0.40 -34.42 39.15
CA ALA A 97 0.60 -35.42 39.55
C ALA A 97 0.80 -35.51 41.07
N TYR A 98 0.37 -34.51 41.83
CA TYR A 98 0.38 -34.51 43.30
C TYR A 98 -0.95 -35.01 43.90
N LYS A 99 -1.94 -35.34 43.07
CA LYS A 99 -3.19 -36.01 43.45
C LYS A 99 -3.06 -37.51 43.21
#